data_AF-A0A7S0FKU6-F1
#
_entry.id   AF-A0A7S0FKU6-F1
#
_cell.length_a   1.000
_cell.length_b   1.000
_cell.length_c   1.000
_cell.angle_alpha   90.00
_cell.angle_beta   90.00
_cell.angle_gamma   90.00
#
_symmetry.space_group_name_H-M   'P 1'
#
loop_
_entity.id
_entity.type
_entity.pdbx_description
1 polymer ?
#
loop_
_entity_poly.entity_id
_entity_poly.type
_entity_poly.pdbx_seq_one_letter_code
_entity_poly.pdbx_strand_id
1 'polypeptide(L)'
;ILSKDDPKNLNVQLELPIVKPSADGTLEQVEACFLLLDRLFALGYRRVQLTCDTQDAAGKKLAGRLGFTQEGMIPKHMVVKEANRDSNIYGMLNSDWDKGARAFLFKKLHGAAMLKTDSANNAKEGELEEQERGLAEQEAAKQAVEEEHKKKV
;
A
#
# COMPACT_ATOMS: atom_id res chain seq x y z
N ILE A 1 -2.05 8.25 -8.73
CA ILE A 1 -2.21 6.83 -8.32
C ILE A 1 -2.89 6.76 -6.95
N LEU A 2 -2.56 7.62 -5.97
CA LEU A 2 -3.32 7.72 -4.74
C LEU A 2 -4.31 8.90 -4.80
N SER A 3 -5.53 8.71 -4.30
CA SER A 3 -6.59 9.70 -4.19
C SER A 3 -7.27 9.57 -2.81
N LYS A 4 -8.07 10.58 -2.42
CA LYS A 4 -8.84 10.60 -1.17
C LYS A 4 -8.05 10.10 0.05
N ASP A 5 -6.85 10.64 0.23
CA ASP A 5 -6.02 10.36 1.40
C ASP A 5 -6.66 10.93 2.67
N ASP A 6 -6.86 10.06 3.66
CA ASP A 6 -7.40 10.40 4.97
C ASP A 6 -6.48 9.87 6.08
N PRO A 7 -5.44 10.64 6.44
CA PRO A 7 -4.47 10.24 7.46
C PRO A 7 -5.09 10.07 8.84
N LYS A 8 -6.19 10.78 9.15
CA LYS A 8 -6.85 10.67 10.46
C LYS A 8 -7.47 9.28 10.66
N ASN A 9 -8.03 8.73 9.59
CA ASN A 9 -8.64 7.40 9.59
C ASN A 9 -7.70 6.31 9.06
N LEU A 10 -6.45 6.65 8.71
CA LEU A 10 -5.45 5.75 8.15
C LEU A 10 -5.99 4.99 6.93
N ASN A 11 -6.64 5.74 6.03
CA ASN A 11 -7.35 5.21 4.89
C ASN A 11 -6.98 5.99 3.63
N VAL A 12 -6.82 5.29 2.50
CA VAL A 12 -6.48 5.91 1.22
C VAL A 12 -7.17 5.18 0.07
N GLN A 13 -7.49 5.91 -1.00
CA GLN A 13 -7.98 5.34 -2.24
C GLN A 13 -6.83 5.15 -3.24
N LEU A 14 -6.73 3.94 -3.77
CA LEU A 14 -5.84 3.57 -4.86
C LEU A 14 -6.62 3.67 -6.19
N GLU A 15 -6.11 4.50 -7.08
CA GLU A 15 -6.45 4.52 -8.50
C GLU A 15 -5.50 3.61 -9.26
N LEU A 16 -6.02 2.74 -10.12
CA LEU A 16 -5.18 1.84 -10.91
C LEU A 16 -4.26 2.65 -11.85
N PRO A 17 -2.98 2.25 -11.97
CA PRO A 17 -2.06 2.92 -12.88
C PRO A 17 -2.52 2.74 -14.34
N ILE A 18 -2.58 3.85 -15.06
CA ILE A 18 -2.84 3.86 -16.50
C ILE A 18 -1.61 3.31 -17.20
N VAL A 19 -1.75 2.14 -17.83
CA VAL A 19 -0.70 1.49 -18.59
C VAL A 19 -1.07 1.43 -20.07
N LYS A 20 -0.09 1.14 -20.93
CA LYS A 20 -0.37 0.86 -22.35
C LYS A 20 -1.28 -0.37 -22.46
N PRO A 21 -2.15 -0.47 -23.48
CA PRO A 21 -3.04 -1.64 -23.63
C PRO A 21 -2.31 -2.98 -23.67
N SER A 22 -1.08 -3.02 -24.21
CA SER A 22 -0.24 -4.22 -24.23
C SER A 22 0.30 -4.62 -22.86
N ALA A 23 0.33 -3.69 -21.91
CA ALA A 23 0.82 -3.88 -20.55
C ALA A 23 -0.32 -4.09 -19.54
N ASP A 24 -1.58 -4.05 -19.99
CA ASP A 24 -2.74 -4.19 -19.13
C ASP A 24 -2.86 -5.62 -18.59
N GLY A 25 -2.90 -5.74 -17.26
CA GLY A 25 -2.86 -7.02 -16.57
C GLY A 25 -1.53 -7.77 -16.72
N THR A 26 -0.41 -7.10 -17.02
CA THR A 26 0.91 -7.75 -16.98
C THR A 26 1.38 -8.01 -15.54
N LEU A 27 2.48 -8.78 -15.40
CA LEU A 27 3.16 -8.95 -14.11
C LEU A 27 3.71 -7.61 -13.59
N GLU A 28 4.26 -6.78 -14.47
CA GLU A 28 4.82 -5.46 -14.16
C GLU A 28 3.79 -4.53 -13.50
N GLN A 29 2.56 -4.50 -14.02
CA GLN A 29 1.49 -3.69 -13.43
C GLN A 29 1.09 -4.21 -12.04
N VAL A 30 1.05 -5.53 -11.86
CA VAL A 30 0.75 -6.13 -10.55
C VAL A 30 1.88 -5.86 -9.56
N GLU A 31 3.13 -5.92 -10.00
CA GLU A 31 4.31 -5.63 -9.18
C GLU A 31 4.34 -4.17 -8.73
N ALA A 32 4.06 -3.23 -9.63
CA ALA A 32 3.97 -1.81 -9.28
C ALA A 32 2.87 -1.55 -8.23
N CYS A 33 1.70 -2.17 -8.39
CA CYS A 33 0.62 -2.09 -7.40
C CYS A 33 1.02 -2.78 -6.08
N PHE A 34 1.70 -3.93 -6.14
CA PHE A 34 2.18 -4.64 -4.95
C PHE A 34 3.13 -3.78 -4.13
N LEU A 35 4.15 -3.19 -4.75
CA LEU A 35 5.12 -2.33 -4.07
C LEU A 35 4.45 -1.12 -3.40
N LEU A 36 3.46 -0.53 -4.07
CA LEU A 36 2.70 0.58 -3.50
C LEU A 36 1.85 0.15 -2.31
N LEU A 37 1.15 -0.99 -2.42
CA LEU A 37 0.37 -1.55 -1.32
C LEU A 37 1.25 -1.90 -0.13
N ASP A 38 2.39 -2.53 -0.37
CA ASP A 38 3.33 -2.91 0.67
C ASP A 38 3.83 -1.69 1.43
N ARG A 39 4.16 -0.62 0.70
CA ARG A 39 4.55 0.65 1.32
C ARG A 39 3.42 1.29 2.11
N LEU A 40 2.18 1.28 1.61
CA LEU A 40 1.04 1.86 2.33
C LEU A 40 0.79 1.14 3.66
N PHE A 41 0.79 -0.19 3.67
CA PHE A 41 0.61 -0.95 4.90
C PHE A 41 1.80 -0.79 5.86
N ALA A 42 3.03 -0.72 5.35
CA ALA A 42 4.21 -0.41 6.16
C ALA A 42 4.14 0.99 6.81
N LEU A 43 3.52 1.97 6.15
CA LEU A 43 3.26 3.30 6.71
C LEU A 43 2.13 3.31 7.77
N GLY A 44 1.50 2.17 8.04
CA GLY A 44 0.46 2.04 9.06
C GLY A 44 -0.96 2.34 8.56
N TYR A 45 -1.18 2.44 7.25
CA TYR A 45 -2.55 2.52 6.72
C TYR A 45 -3.31 1.25 7.08
N ARG A 46 -4.55 1.43 7.57
CA ARG A 46 -5.41 0.32 7.99
C ARG A 46 -6.28 -0.20 6.86
N ARG A 47 -6.51 0.64 5.85
CA ARG A 47 -7.41 0.35 4.74
C ARG A 47 -6.96 1.00 3.46
N VAL A 48 -6.97 0.22 2.38
CA VAL A 48 -6.83 0.71 1.01
C VAL A 48 -8.12 0.43 0.26
N GLN A 49 -8.66 1.45 -0.38
CA GLN A 49 -9.88 1.37 -1.17
C GLN A 49 -9.56 1.42 -2.65
N LEU A 50 -10.38 0.78 -3.47
CA LEU A 50 -10.25 0.84 -4.91
C LEU A 50 -11.64 0.95 -5.53
N THR A 51 -11.81 1.91 -6.44
CA THR A 51 -13.07 2.11 -7.16
C THR A 51 -12.81 1.90 -8.64
N CYS A 52 -13.53 0.98 -9.28
CA CYS A 52 -13.48 0.81 -10.72
C CYS A 52 -14.85 0.91 -11.36
N ASP A 53 -14.88 1.27 -12.64
CA ASP A 53 -16.10 1.27 -13.43
C ASP A 53 -16.63 -0.17 -13.57
N THR A 54 -17.94 -0.36 -13.48
CA THR A 54 -18.54 -1.67 -13.72
C THR A 54 -18.34 -2.16 -15.15
N GLN A 55 -18.05 -1.29 -16.10
CA GLN A 55 -17.74 -1.68 -17.49
C GLN A 55 -16.26 -1.97 -17.72
N ASP A 56 -15.38 -1.62 -16.78
CA ASP A 56 -13.94 -1.85 -16.87
C ASP A 56 -13.58 -3.28 -16.44
N ALA A 57 -13.60 -4.20 -17.40
CA ALA A 57 -13.24 -5.60 -17.17
C ALA A 57 -11.78 -5.78 -16.72
N ALA A 58 -10.86 -4.94 -17.21
CA ALA A 58 -9.45 -5.02 -16.87
C ALA A 58 -9.22 -4.59 -15.42
N GLY A 59 -9.79 -3.46 -15.01
CA GLY A 59 -9.73 -2.97 -13.63
C GLY A 59 -10.30 -3.98 -12.63
N LYS A 60 -11.46 -4.59 -12.94
CA LYS A 60 -12.03 -5.67 -12.11
C LYS A 60 -11.10 -6.87 -11.98
N LYS A 61 -10.51 -7.32 -13.09
CA LYS A 61 -9.58 -8.45 -13.10
C LYS A 61 -8.32 -8.14 -12.28
N LEU A 62 -7.81 -6.92 -12.39
CA LEU A 62 -6.64 -6.48 -11.63
C LEU A 62 -6.93 -6.40 -10.13
N ALA A 63 -8.07 -5.83 -9.74
CA ALA A 63 -8.52 -5.80 -8.35
C ALA A 63 -8.56 -7.21 -7.74
N GLY A 64 -9.17 -8.17 -8.44
CA GLY A 64 -9.20 -9.57 -8.00
C GLY A 64 -7.82 -10.22 -7.96
N ARG A 65 -6.93 -9.90 -8.89
CA ARG A 65 -5.54 -10.41 -8.89
C ARG A 65 -4.71 -9.91 -7.71
N LEU A 66 -4.97 -8.68 -7.28
CA LEU A 66 -4.34 -8.04 -6.12
C LEU A 66 -4.96 -8.49 -4.79
N GLY A 67 -6.02 -9.31 -4.82
CA GLY A 67 -6.65 -9.83 -3.60
C GLY A 67 -7.60 -8.86 -2.92
N PHE A 68 -8.06 -7.81 -3.61
CA PHE A 68 -9.10 -6.94 -3.07
C PHE A 68 -10.44 -7.67 -2.95
N THR A 69 -11.20 -7.34 -1.91
CA THR A 69 -12.56 -7.84 -1.73
C THR A 69 -13.56 -6.83 -2.27
N GLN A 70 -14.52 -7.28 -3.09
CA GLN A 70 -15.62 -6.42 -3.54
C GLN A 70 -16.62 -6.23 -2.39
N GLU A 71 -16.86 -4.99 -2.01
CA GLU A 71 -17.74 -4.65 -0.88
C GLU A 71 -19.11 -4.17 -1.34
N GLY A 72 -19.20 -3.63 -2.56
CA GLY A 72 -20.48 -3.15 -3.09
C GLY A 72 -20.37 -2.54 -4.47
N MET A 73 -21.50 -2.03 -4.93
CA MET A 73 -21.64 -1.31 -6.19
C MET A 73 -22.56 -0.11 -5.97
N ILE A 74 -22.15 1.05 -6.47
CA ILE A 74 -22.92 2.28 -6.44
C ILE A 74 -23.46 2.52 -7.86
N PRO A 75 -24.76 2.33 -8.10
CA PRO A 75 -25.37 2.64 -9.40
C PRO A 75 -25.41 4.15 -9.60
N LYS A 76 -25.23 4.60 -10.85
CA LYS A 76 -25.22 6.01 -11.26
C LYS A 76 -24.30 6.89 -10.40
N HIS A 77 -23.15 6.35 -10.01
CA HIS A 77 -22.20 7.05 -9.15
C HIS A 77 -21.68 8.34 -9.80
N MET A 78 -21.40 8.30 -11.11
CA MET A 78 -20.88 9.44 -11.85
C MET A 78 -21.41 9.49 -13.29
N VAL A 79 -21.35 10.67 -13.90
CA VAL A 79 -21.43 10.83 -15.36
C VAL A 79 -20.02 11.11 -15.87
N VAL A 80 -19.48 10.23 -16.69
CA VAL A 80 -18.12 10.34 -17.25
C VAL A 80 -18.22 10.29 -18.76
N LYS A 81 -17.67 11.31 -19.44
CA LYS A 81 -17.73 11.42 -20.92
C LYS A 81 -19.17 11.24 -21.45
N GLU A 82 -20.12 11.96 -20.84
CA GLU A 82 -21.55 11.94 -21.19
C GLU A 82 -22.25 10.58 -21.04
N ALA A 83 -21.58 9.59 -20.44
CA ALA A 83 -22.14 8.27 -20.16
C ALA A 83 -22.32 8.03 -18.66
N ASN A 84 -23.29 7.18 -18.32
CA ASN A 84 -23.49 6.72 -16.95
C ASN A 84 -22.36 5.79 -16.52
N ARG A 85 -21.78 6.05 -15.35
CA ARG A 85 -20.81 5.17 -14.70
C ARG A 85 -21.36 4.65 -13.39
N ASP A 86 -21.57 3.35 -13.35
CA ASP A 86 -21.73 2.63 -12.09
C ASP A 86 -20.34 2.28 -11.56
N SER A 87 -20.18 2.22 -10.25
CA SER A 87 -18.86 2.00 -9.64
C SER A 87 -18.88 0.81 -8.70
N ASN A 88 -17.99 -0.16 -8.96
CA ASN A 88 -17.68 -1.21 -8.01
C ASN A 88 -16.70 -0.67 -6.98
N ILE A 89 -16.99 -0.94 -5.71
CA ILE A 89 -16.17 -0.57 -4.56
C ILE A 89 -15.47 -1.82 -4.03
N TYR A 90 -14.16 -1.70 -3.86
CA TYR A 90 -13.29 -2.72 -3.33
C TYR A 90 -12.53 -2.21 -2.12
N GLY A 91 -12.25 -3.11 -1.18
CA GLY A 91 -11.46 -2.81 0.01
C GLY A 91 -10.43 -3.90 0.28
N MET A 92 -9.30 -3.48 0.84
CA MET A 92 -8.31 -4.36 1.43
C MET A 92 -7.88 -3.79 2.78
N LEU A 93 -7.89 -4.65 3.81
CA LEU A 93 -7.51 -4.31 5.17
C LEU A 93 -6.07 -4.73 5.45
N ASN A 94 -5.41 -4.02 6.36
CA ASN A 94 -4.07 -4.41 6.83
C ASN A 94 -4.06 -5.83 7.42
N SER A 95 -5.11 -6.22 8.14
CA SER A 95 -5.23 -7.58 8.68
C SER A 95 -5.22 -8.66 7.61
N ASP A 96 -5.78 -8.38 6.43
CA ASP A 96 -5.82 -9.35 5.34
C ASP A 96 -4.47 -9.39 4.60
N TRP A 97 -3.81 -8.22 4.53
CA TRP A 97 -2.43 -8.11 4.05
C TRP A 97 -1.48 -8.98 4.86
N ASP A 98 -1.50 -8.82 6.19
CA ASP A 98 -0.61 -9.49 7.13
C ASP A 98 -0.93 -10.99 7.28
N LYS A 99 -2.21 -11.37 7.18
CA LYS A 99 -2.62 -12.79 7.25
C LYS A 99 -2.12 -13.64 6.09
N GLY A 100 -1.73 -13.02 4.97
CA GLY A 100 -1.09 -13.76 3.88
C GLY A 100 -1.32 -13.23 2.48
N ALA A 101 -2.14 -12.17 2.29
CA ALA A 101 -2.30 -11.60 0.95
C ALA A 101 -0.96 -11.07 0.41
N ARG A 102 -0.13 -10.43 1.25
CA ARG A 102 1.23 -9.99 0.90
C ARG A 102 2.08 -11.18 0.41
N ALA A 103 2.17 -12.22 1.24
CA ALA A 103 3.00 -13.39 0.95
C ALA A 103 2.52 -14.14 -0.31
N PHE A 104 1.21 -14.22 -0.52
CA PHE A 104 0.62 -14.83 -1.71
C PHE A 104 1.00 -14.06 -2.98
N LEU A 105 0.86 -12.72 -2.98
CA LEU A 105 1.24 -11.88 -4.10
C LEU A 105 2.74 -11.92 -4.37
N PHE A 106 3.56 -11.80 -3.33
CA PHE A 106 5.02 -11.87 -3.44
C PHE A 106 5.47 -13.20 -4.05
N LYS A 107 4.95 -14.32 -3.56
CA LYS A 107 5.23 -15.66 -4.11
C LYS A 107 4.82 -15.77 -5.58
N LYS A 108 3.71 -15.14 -5.98
CA LYS A 108 3.23 -15.16 -7.36
C LYS A 108 4.09 -14.30 -8.29
N LEU A 109 4.64 -13.19 -7.79
CA LEU A 109 5.49 -12.27 -8.55
C LEU A 109 6.93 -12.80 -8.67
N HIS A 110 7.53 -13.24 -7.56
CA HIS A 110 8.96 -13.51 -7.46
C HIS A 110 9.31 -15.00 -7.22
N GLY A 111 8.29 -15.85 -7.06
CA GLY A 111 8.46 -17.26 -6.79
C GLY A 111 8.67 -17.61 -5.31
N ALA A 112 8.55 -18.90 -4.98
CA ALA A 112 8.61 -19.39 -3.61
C ALA A 112 10.01 -19.30 -2.97
N ALA A 113 11.06 -19.38 -3.80
CA ALA A 113 12.44 -19.31 -3.32
C ALA A 113 12.76 -17.92 -2.75
N MET A 114 12.27 -16.86 -3.39
CA MET A 114 12.52 -15.47 -2.98
C MET A 114 11.77 -15.08 -1.69
N LEU A 115 10.68 -15.77 -1.35
CA LEU A 115 9.86 -15.42 -0.16
C LEU A 115 10.66 -15.51 1.15
N LYS A 116 11.57 -16.50 1.26
CA LYS A 116 12.43 -16.64 2.45
C LYS A 116 13.42 -15.49 2.56
N THR A 117 13.97 -15.05 1.43
CA THR A 117 14.91 -13.93 1.37
C THR A 117 14.22 -12.62 1.71
N ASP A 118 13.02 -12.37 1.17
CA ASP A 118 12.21 -11.19 1.51
C ASP A 118 11.88 -11.13 3.01
N SER A 119 11.45 -12.25 3.60
CA SER A 119 11.20 -12.30 5.05
C SER A 119 12.45 -11.99 5.88
N ALA A 120 13.62 -12.47 5.45
CA ALA A 120 14.88 -12.17 6.11
C ALA A 120 15.32 -10.70 5.93
N ASN A 121 15.02 -10.09 4.78
CA ASN A 121 15.30 -8.68 4.52
C ASN A 121 14.41 -7.78 5.38
N ASN A 122 13.11 -8.05 5.44
CA ASN A 122 12.18 -7.27 6.27
C ASN A 122 12.55 -7.33 7.76
N ALA A 123 13.03 -8.47 8.26
CA ALA A 123 13.51 -8.58 9.65
C ALA A 123 14.72 -7.67 9.90
N LYS A 124 15.69 -7.66 8.97
CA LYS A 124 16.87 -6.78 9.05
C LYS A 124 16.50 -5.31 8.93
N GLU A 125 15.56 -4.97 8.06
CA GLU A 125 15.05 -3.59 7.94
C GLU A 125 14.42 -3.13 9.26
N GLY A 126 13.62 -3.98 9.90
CA GLY A 126 13.06 -3.67 11.23
C GLY A 126 14.13 -3.47 12.31
N GLU A 127 15.15 -4.34 12.35
CA GLU A 127 16.29 -4.20 13.29
C GLU A 127 17.07 -2.89 13.06
N LEU A 128 17.29 -2.52 11.79
CA LEU A 128 17.95 -1.27 11.42
C LEU A 128 17.12 -0.06 11.84
N GLU A 129 15.81 -0.06 11.58
CA GLU A 129 14.90 1.02 11.98
C GLU A 129 14.88 1.22 13.51
N GLU A 130 14.96 0.13 14.29
CA GLU A 130 15.04 0.20 15.75
C GLU A 130 16.39 0.77 16.23
N GLN A 131 17.49 0.37 15.60
CA GLN A 131 18.82 0.92 15.86
C GLN A 131 18.90 2.42 15.55
N GLU A 132 18.34 2.85 14.42
CA GLU A 132 18.29 4.25 14.01
C GLU A 132 17.49 5.11 15.00
N ARG A 133 16.35 4.61 15.49
CA ARG A 133 15.58 5.28 16.56
C ARG A 133 16.39 5.40 17.84
N GLY A 134 17.05 4.33 18.27
CA GLY A 134 17.89 4.35 19.47
C GLY A 134 19.06 5.34 19.36
N LEU A 135 19.69 5.45 18.19
CA LEU A 135 20.75 6.43 17.94
C LEU A 135 20.19 7.87 17.99
N ALA A 136 19.05 8.13 17.37
CA ALA A 136 18.39 9.43 17.38
C ALA A 136 18.00 9.89 18.81
N GLU A 137 17.52 8.97 19.65
CA GLU A 137 17.22 9.23 21.05
C GLU A 137 18.49 9.58 21.85
N GLN A 138 19.59 8.88 21.62
CA GLN A 138 20.88 9.16 22.25
C GLN A 138 21.45 10.51 21.81
N GLU A 139 21.32 10.87 20.53
CA GLU A 139 21.74 12.17 20.01
C GLU A 139 20.90 13.31 20.61
N ALA A 140 19.58 13.15 20.68
CA ALA A 140 18.69 14.11 21.33
C ALA A 140 19.03 14.29 22.82
N ALA A 141 19.34 13.21 23.54
CA ALA A 141 19.76 13.27 24.94
C ALA A 141 21.10 14.01 25.11
N LYS A 142 22.09 13.75 24.24
CA LYS A 142 23.38 14.46 24.26
C LYS A 142 23.22 15.95 24.00
N GLN A 143 22.39 16.33 23.03
CA GLN A 143 22.10 17.73 22.72
C GLN A 143 21.42 18.45 23.88
N ALA A 144 20.47 17.80 24.55
CA ALA A 144 19.80 18.36 25.72
C ALA A 144 20.79 18.62 26.88
N VAL A 145 21.72 17.70 27.14
CA VAL A 145 22.77 17.87 28.16
C VAL A 145 23.73 19.00 27.80
N GLU A 146 24.11 19.15 26.53
CA GLU A 146 24.98 20.22 26.06
C GLU A 146 24.31 21.60 26.17
N GLU A 147 23.03 21.71 25.83
CA GLU A 147 22.25 22.94 26.04
C GLU A 147 22.13 23.30 27.52
N GLU A 148 21.93 22.32 28.39
CA GLU A 148 21.84 22.56 29.84
C GLU A 148 23.18 23.02 30.42
N HIS A 149 24.30 22.48 29.91
CA HIS A 149 25.64 22.96 30.26
C HIS A 149 25.88 24.40 29.78
N LYS A 150 25.47 24.75 28.56
CA LYS A 150 25.59 26.12 28.02
C LYS A 150 24.72 27.15 28.76
N LYS A 151 23.60 26.74 29.39
CA LYS A 151 22.75 27.62 30.19
C LYS A 151 23.25 27.84 31.62
N LYS A 152 24.19 27.00 32.10
CA LYS A 152 24.79 27.07 33.45
C LYS A 152 26.13 27.80 33.48
N VAL A 153 26.69 28.17 32.32
CA VAL A 153 27.88 29.01 32.14
C VAL A 153 27.45 30.40 31.74
#